data_AF-A0AAU5GXY5-F1
#
_entry.id   AF-A0AAU5GXY5-F1
#
_cell.length_a   1.000
_cell.length_b   1.000
_cell.length_c   1.000
_cell.angle_alpha   90.00
_cell.angle_beta   90.00
_cell.angle_gamma   90.00
#
_symmetry.space_group_name_H-M   'P 1'
#
loop_
_entity.id
_entity.type
_entity.pdbx_description
1 polymer ?
#
loop_
_entity_poly.entity_id
_entity_poly.type
_entity_poly.pdbx_seq_one_letter_code
_entity_poly.pdbx_strand_id
1 'polypeptide(L)'
;MGTVFSAAAAGAALFAVRRANNTADSVARIERDRWHTDLTPRLHLEIQQNPHLRLAARFDGPAGLRVLDRLVLTIRDDRDRSRDNQLAGTATPEQMAAIIWGPYQFRPRMQGVDDTGRVAELTELHLDDTWLLALDPSMKPRWYEGADGHQRWHDQYDGTPLRLWAACHATGHQPWTLPFTITPPTPPEATG
;
A
#
# COMPACT_ATOMS: atom_id res chain seq x y z
N MET A 1 -2.28 -66.71 22.60
CA MET A 1 -1.38 -65.53 22.57
C MET A 1 -1.65 -64.72 21.30
N GLY A 2 -2.59 -63.76 21.29
CA GLY A 2 -2.98 -63.08 20.03
C GLY A 2 -3.39 -61.61 20.14
N THR A 3 -3.41 -61.00 21.32
CA THR A 3 -3.95 -59.65 21.53
C THR A 3 -2.90 -58.55 21.68
N VAL A 4 -1.62 -58.91 21.91
CA VAL A 4 -0.54 -57.94 22.18
C VAL A 4 -0.01 -57.28 20.89
N PHE A 5 -0.08 -57.97 19.75
CA PHE A 5 0.40 -57.44 18.46
C PHE A 5 -0.52 -56.35 17.87
N SER A 6 -1.84 -56.43 18.10
CA SER A 6 -2.79 -55.46 17.53
C SER A 6 -2.74 -54.09 18.19
N ALA A 7 -2.45 -54.01 19.50
CA ALA A 7 -2.33 -52.74 20.21
C ALA A 7 -1.07 -51.96 19.77
N ALA A 8 0.04 -52.66 19.57
CA ALA A 8 1.27 -52.06 19.04
C ALA A 8 1.10 -51.57 17.59
N ALA A 9 0.42 -52.34 16.75
CA ALA A 9 0.10 -51.95 15.37
C ALA A 9 -0.82 -50.72 15.31
N ALA A 10 -1.85 -50.67 16.15
CA ALA A 10 -2.75 -49.51 16.25
C ALA A 10 -2.03 -48.25 16.76
N GLY A 11 -1.14 -48.38 17.74
CA GLY A 11 -0.31 -47.28 18.24
C GLY A 11 0.68 -46.74 17.18
N ALA A 12 1.32 -47.63 16.44
CA ALA A 12 2.20 -47.26 15.32
C ALA A 12 1.43 -46.56 14.19
N ALA A 13 0.23 -47.04 13.87
CA ALA A 13 -0.65 -46.40 12.88
C ALA A 13 -1.08 -44.99 13.32
N LEU A 14 -1.46 -44.79 14.59
CA LEU A 14 -1.86 -43.48 15.11
C LEU A 14 -0.70 -42.47 15.10
N PHE A 15 0.51 -42.92 15.41
CA PHE A 15 1.72 -42.09 15.35
C PHE A 15 2.09 -41.70 13.91
N ALA A 16 2.00 -42.65 12.97
CA ALA A 16 2.22 -42.40 11.55
C ALA A 16 1.20 -41.42 10.98
N VAL A 17 -0.09 -41.57 11.33
CA VAL A 17 -1.17 -40.64 10.93
C VAL A 17 -0.91 -39.24 11.50
N ARG A 18 -0.52 -39.11 12.77
CA ARG A 18 -0.18 -37.80 13.36
C ARG A 18 1.02 -37.14 12.69
N ARG A 19 2.06 -37.92 12.37
CA ARG A 19 3.26 -37.42 11.66
C ARG A 19 2.94 -37.03 10.22
N ALA A 20 2.09 -37.79 9.54
CA ALA A 20 1.60 -37.48 8.20
C ALA A 20 0.74 -36.21 8.21
N ASN A 21 -0.17 -36.04 9.18
CA ASN A 21 -0.97 -34.83 9.34
C ASN A 21 -0.09 -33.60 9.62
N ASN A 22 0.88 -33.69 10.53
CA ASN A 22 1.82 -32.58 10.80
C ASN A 22 2.67 -32.21 9.57
N THR A 23 3.04 -33.20 8.75
CA THR A 23 3.79 -32.98 7.51
C THR A 23 2.88 -32.35 6.45
N ALA A 24 1.65 -32.86 6.29
CA ALA A 24 0.65 -32.32 5.39
C ALA A 24 0.29 -30.88 5.75
N ASP A 25 0.17 -30.54 7.03
CA ASP A 25 -0.09 -29.18 7.50
C ASP A 25 1.08 -28.23 7.19
N SER A 26 2.32 -28.70 7.36
CA SER A 26 3.50 -27.92 7.02
C SER A 26 3.65 -27.72 5.52
N VAL A 27 3.41 -28.75 4.71
CA VAL A 27 3.43 -28.66 3.24
C VAL A 27 2.29 -27.76 2.75
N ALA A 28 1.08 -27.92 3.29
CA ALA A 28 -0.05 -27.06 2.95
C ALA A 28 0.21 -25.59 3.32
N ARG A 29 0.97 -25.32 4.38
CA ARG A 29 1.40 -23.96 4.72
C ARG A 29 2.42 -23.41 3.72
N ILE A 30 3.46 -24.18 3.40
CA ILE A 30 4.47 -23.79 2.41
C ILE A 30 3.83 -23.53 1.04
N GLU A 31 2.91 -24.40 0.62
CA GLU A 31 2.15 -24.20 -0.61
C GLU A 31 1.27 -22.95 -0.53
N ARG A 32 0.54 -22.72 0.58
CA ARG A 32 -0.21 -21.47 0.76
C ARG A 32 0.66 -20.23 0.67
N ASP A 33 1.84 -20.24 1.27
CA ASP A 33 2.79 -19.11 1.24
C ASP A 33 3.37 -18.90 -0.17
N ARG A 34 3.68 -20.00 -0.86
CA ARG A 34 4.14 -19.98 -2.25
C ARG A 34 3.06 -19.41 -3.18
N TRP A 35 1.83 -19.90 -3.07
CA TRP A 35 0.70 -19.41 -3.85
C TRP A 35 0.38 -17.94 -3.56
N HIS A 36 0.52 -17.50 -2.30
CA HIS A 36 0.35 -16.09 -1.93
C HIS A 36 1.41 -15.20 -2.57
N THR A 37 2.66 -15.68 -2.63
CA THR A 37 3.77 -14.98 -3.29
C THR A 37 3.56 -14.95 -4.81
N ASP A 38 3.20 -16.08 -5.43
CA ASP A 38 2.98 -16.21 -6.88
C ASP A 38 1.80 -15.37 -7.37
N LEU A 39 0.82 -15.10 -6.50
CA LEU A 39 -0.34 -14.26 -6.78
C LEU A 39 -0.17 -12.80 -6.31
N THR A 40 1.05 -12.37 -5.94
CA THR A 40 1.29 -10.98 -5.53
C THR A 40 0.86 -10.01 -6.63
N PRO A 41 -0.06 -9.06 -6.35
CA PRO A 41 -0.51 -8.07 -7.32
C PRO A 41 0.64 -7.26 -7.91
N ARG A 42 0.61 -7.05 -9.22
CA ARG A 42 1.51 -6.18 -9.96
C ARG A 42 0.73 -4.93 -10.31
N LEU A 43 1.07 -3.83 -9.66
CA LEU A 43 0.49 -2.53 -9.96
C LEU A 43 1.52 -1.70 -10.71
N HIS A 44 1.07 -1.01 -11.75
CA HIS A 44 1.85 0.03 -12.41
C HIS A 44 1.29 1.38 -12.00
N LEU A 45 2.11 2.18 -11.31
CA LEU A 45 1.74 3.49 -10.81
C LEU A 45 2.59 4.57 -11.48
N GLU A 46 1.95 5.56 -12.06
CA GLU A 46 2.60 6.65 -12.80
C GLU A 46 1.92 7.98 -12.49
N ILE A 47 2.71 9.04 -12.32
CA ILE A 47 2.17 10.40 -12.27
C ILE A 47 2.13 10.97 -13.69
N GLN A 48 0.94 11.35 -14.12
CA GLN A 48 0.68 11.95 -15.43
C GLN A 48 0.28 13.41 -15.26
N GLN A 49 0.77 14.26 -16.18
CA GLN A 49 0.45 15.68 -16.21
C GLN A 49 -0.28 16.01 -17.52
N ASN A 50 -1.62 15.91 -17.54
CA ASN A 50 -2.44 16.41 -18.66
C ASN A 50 -3.96 16.42 -18.36
N PRO A 51 -4.69 17.57 -18.39
CA PRO A 51 -4.25 18.95 -18.13
C PRO A 51 -3.98 19.22 -16.64
N HIS A 52 -4.26 18.25 -15.76
CA HIS A 52 -4.02 18.32 -14.32
C HIS A 52 -3.16 17.13 -13.89
N LEU A 53 -2.53 17.24 -12.72
CA LEU A 53 -1.75 16.16 -12.14
C LEU A 53 -2.66 15.01 -11.72
N ARG A 54 -2.34 13.79 -12.16
CA ARG A 54 -3.09 12.58 -11.82
C ARG A 54 -2.13 11.43 -11.51
N LEU A 55 -2.51 10.57 -10.58
CA LEU A 55 -1.92 9.26 -10.42
C LEU A 55 -2.72 8.26 -11.27
N ALA A 56 -2.07 7.69 -12.28
CA ALA A 56 -2.57 6.53 -12.99
C ALA A 56 -2.17 5.27 -12.22
N ALA A 57 -3.15 4.46 -11.83
CA ALA A 57 -2.96 3.19 -11.17
C ALA A 57 -3.54 2.08 -12.04
N ARG A 58 -2.68 1.23 -12.61
CA ARG A 58 -3.08 0.10 -13.46
C ARG A 58 -2.78 -1.23 -12.77
N PHE A 59 -3.67 -2.19 -12.92
CA PHE A 59 -3.49 -3.54 -12.40
C PHE A 59 -3.00 -4.51 -13.50
N ASP A 60 -1.73 -4.90 -13.45
CA ASP A 60 -1.02 -5.68 -14.49
C ASP A 60 -0.99 -7.20 -14.17
N GLY A 61 -1.77 -7.65 -13.19
CA GLY A 61 -1.94 -9.06 -12.84
C GLY A 61 -1.25 -9.46 -11.56
N PRO A 62 -0.86 -10.74 -11.37
CA PRO A 62 -0.69 -11.80 -12.37
C PRO A 62 -2.02 -12.34 -12.94
N ALA A 63 -1.97 -13.08 -14.06
CA ALA A 63 -3.18 -13.58 -14.73
C ALA A 63 -4.08 -14.49 -13.85
N GLY A 64 -3.50 -15.16 -12.86
CA GLY A 64 -4.24 -15.93 -11.85
C GLY A 64 -5.06 -15.07 -10.89
N LEU A 65 -4.74 -13.77 -10.80
CA LEU A 65 -5.44 -12.77 -10.01
C LEU A 65 -6.14 -11.79 -10.96
N ARG A 66 -7.38 -12.09 -11.33
CA ARG A 66 -8.11 -11.33 -12.36
C ARG A 66 -8.81 -10.08 -11.83
N VAL A 67 -9.07 -10.03 -10.53
CA VAL A 67 -9.80 -8.96 -9.86
C VAL A 67 -9.17 -8.68 -8.50
N LEU A 68 -9.02 -7.40 -8.16
CA LEU A 68 -8.85 -6.95 -6.78
C LEU A 68 -10.18 -6.37 -6.30
N ASP A 69 -10.78 -6.96 -5.27
CA ASP A 69 -12.04 -6.46 -4.71
C ASP A 69 -11.86 -5.05 -4.15
N ARG A 70 -10.67 -4.80 -3.59
CA ARG A 70 -10.31 -3.52 -3.00
C ARG A 70 -8.81 -3.25 -3.15
N LEU A 71 -8.49 -2.04 -3.59
CA LEU A 71 -7.16 -1.45 -3.53
C LEU A 71 -7.22 -0.17 -2.69
N VAL A 72 -6.43 -0.11 -1.61
CA VAL A 72 -6.29 1.11 -0.80
C VAL A 72 -4.89 1.68 -1.01
N LEU A 73 -4.83 2.86 -1.61
CA LEU A 73 -3.61 3.64 -1.74
C LEU A 73 -3.51 4.62 -0.58
N THR A 74 -2.39 4.58 0.15
CA THR A 74 -2.11 5.48 1.27
C THR A 74 -0.82 6.24 1.01
N ILE A 75 -0.90 7.57 1.00
CA ILE A 75 0.27 8.43 0.87
C ILE A 75 1.10 8.35 2.14
N ARG A 76 2.39 8.06 1.94
CA ARG A 76 3.40 7.98 2.99
C ARG A 76 4.14 9.29 3.08
N ASP A 77 4.53 9.62 4.29
CA ASP A 77 5.43 10.72 4.55
C ASP A 77 6.85 10.43 4.00
N ASP A 78 7.60 11.50 3.74
CA ASP A 78 8.98 11.50 3.27
C ASP A 78 9.91 10.65 4.15
N ARG A 79 9.71 10.69 5.46
CA ARG A 79 10.43 9.90 6.46
C ARG A 79 9.54 9.64 7.68
N ASP A 80 10.00 8.75 8.55
CA ASP A 80 9.40 8.60 9.87
C ASP A 80 9.69 9.85 10.72
N ARG A 81 8.62 10.47 11.22
CA ARG A 81 8.63 11.68 12.04
C ARG A 81 8.09 11.43 13.45
N SER A 82 7.85 10.17 13.83
CA SER A 82 7.41 9.78 15.18
C SER A 82 8.37 10.21 16.29
N ARG A 83 9.65 10.47 15.94
CA ARG A 83 10.71 10.91 16.84
C ARG A 83 11.06 12.39 16.69
N ASP A 84 10.40 13.12 15.80
CA ASP A 84 10.59 14.57 15.72
C ASP A 84 10.11 15.14 17.07
N ASN A 85 11.01 15.79 17.82
CA ASN A 85 10.62 16.49 19.05
C ASN A 85 9.40 17.34 18.72
N GLN A 86 8.28 17.11 19.43
CA GLN A 86 7.02 17.83 19.25
C GLN A 86 7.36 19.31 19.10
N LEU A 87 7.27 19.79 17.85
CA LEU A 87 7.69 21.14 17.48
C LEU A 87 7.02 22.08 18.47
N ALA A 88 7.85 22.84 19.17
CA ALA A 88 7.52 23.66 20.31
C ALA A 88 6.10 24.24 20.21
N GLY A 89 5.17 23.60 20.94
CA GLY A 89 3.84 24.07 21.30
C GLY A 89 2.97 24.60 20.16
N THR A 90 2.03 23.78 19.66
CA THR A 90 0.64 24.19 19.28
C THR A 90 -0.14 23.03 18.63
N ALA A 91 0.54 22.07 17.99
CA ALA A 91 -0.12 20.98 17.27
C ALA A 91 -0.29 19.71 18.12
N THR A 92 -1.47 19.08 18.09
CA THR A 92 -1.70 17.77 18.73
C THR A 92 -1.10 16.63 17.88
N PRO A 93 -0.84 15.44 18.46
CA PRO A 93 -0.40 14.27 17.69
C PRO A 93 -1.32 13.94 16.51
N GLU A 94 -2.63 14.08 16.68
CA GLU A 94 -3.61 13.85 15.62
C GLU A 94 -3.48 14.88 14.49
N GLN A 95 -3.26 16.16 14.84
CA GLN A 95 -3.01 17.20 13.85
C GLN A 95 -1.70 16.96 13.09
N MET A 96 -0.66 16.44 13.74
CA MET A 96 0.59 16.08 13.08
C MET A 96 0.42 14.88 12.13
N ALA A 97 -0.32 13.85 12.55
CA ALA A 97 -0.60 12.67 11.73
C ALA A 97 -1.45 13.00 10.48
N ALA A 98 -2.32 14.01 10.58
CA ALA A 98 -3.13 14.49 9.47
C ALA A 98 -2.31 15.22 8.38
N ILE A 99 -1.10 15.70 8.69
CA ILE A 99 -0.24 16.39 7.70
C ILE A 99 0.44 15.38 6.80
N ILE A 100 0.22 15.49 5.49
CA ILE A 100 0.96 14.74 4.48
C ILE A 100 2.32 15.41 4.25
N TRP A 101 3.39 14.80 4.76
CA TRP A 101 4.75 15.30 4.61
C TRP A 101 5.36 14.81 3.30
N GLY A 102 4.90 15.34 2.17
CA GLY A 102 5.31 14.90 0.84
C GLY A 102 4.89 15.88 -0.25
N PRO A 103 5.14 15.56 -1.53
CA PRO A 103 4.89 16.47 -2.65
C PRO A 103 3.40 16.71 -2.91
N TYR A 104 2.58 15.67 -2.77
CA TYR A 104 1.20 15.65 -3.25
C TYR A 104 0.26 15.02 -2.24
N GLN A 105 -1.01 15.37 -2.37
CA GLN A 105 -2.16 14.70 -1.76
C GLN A 105 -3.15 14.30 -2.85
N PHE A 106 -3.95 13.25 -2.63
CA PHE A 106 -5.13 13.02 -3.45
C PHE A 106 -6.09 14.18 -3.26
N ARG A 107 -6.79 14.57 -4.32
CA ARG A 107 -7.80 15.62 -4.24
C ARG A 107 -8.91 15.16 -3.28
N PRO A 108 -9.10 15.83 -2.11
CA PRO A 108 -10.09 15.41 -1.13
C PRO A 108 -11.51 15.55 -1.68
N ARG A 109 -12.46 14.81 -1.08
CA ARG A 109 -13.89 14.81 -1.44
C ARG A 109 -14.20 14.30 -2.85
N MET A 110 -13.23 13.68 -3.51
CA MET A 110 -13.47 12.84 -4.69
C MET A 110 -13.98 11.47 -4.22
N GLN A 111 -14.71 10.77 -5.09
CA GLN A 111 -15.20 9.42 -4.77
C GLN A 111 -14.02 8.50 -4.40
N GLY A 112 -14.13 7.83 -3.26
CA GLY A 112 -13.10 6.92 -2.75
C GLY A 112 -11.93 7.62 -2.06
N VAL A 113 -11.85 8.95 -2.00
CA VAL A 113 -10.77 9.69 -1.33
C VAL A 113 -11.25 10.21 0.02
N ASP A 114 -10.41 10.07 1.05
CA ASP A 114 -10.71 10.58 2.39
C ASP A 114 -10.66 12.11 2.47
N ASP A 115 -11.10 12.67 3.60
CA ASP A 115 -11.16 14.12 3.80
C ASP A 115 -9.78 14.78 3.84
N THR A 116 -8.72 14.02 4.15
CA THR A 116 -7.35 14.53 4.20
C THR A 116 -6.64 14.48 2.84
N GLY A 117 -7.14 13.66 1.91
CA GLY A 117 -6.43 13.37 0.66
C GLY A 117 -5.27 12.40 0.83
N ARG A 118 -5.12 11.75 1.99
CA ARG A 118 -4.04 10.78 2.24
C ARG A 118 -4.40 9.40 1.70
N VAL A 119 -5.68 9.04 1.73
CA VAL A 119 -6.14 7.68 1.43
C VAL A 119 -7.11 7.72 0.25
N ALA A 120 -6.85 6.86 -0.73
CA ALA A 120 -7.77 6.59 -1.83
C ALA A 120 -8.12 5.10 -1.85
N GLU A 121 -9.40 4.77 -1.80
CA GLU A 121 -9.94 3.42 -1.94
C GLU A 121 -10.57 3.26 -3.33
N LEU A 122 -10.20 2.17 -4.00
CA LEU A 122 -10.70 1.75 -5.30
C LEU A 122 -11.29 0.34 -5.13
N THR A 123 -12.40 0.07 -5.79
CA THR A 123 -13.15 -1.19 -5.67
C THR A 123 -13.31 -1.86 -7.02
N GLU A 124 -13.37 -3.19 -7.02
CA GLU A 124 -13.60 -4.02 -8.20
C GLU A 124 -12.62 -3.74 -9.35
N LEU A 125 -11.32 -3.85 -9.08
CA LEU A 125 -10.31 -3.58 -10.09
C LEU A 125 -10.04 -4.81 -10.96
N HIS A 126 -10.41 -4.79 -12.24
CA HIS A 126 -10.08 -5.88 -13.16
C HIS A 126 -8.66 -5.77 -13.71
N LEU A 127 -8.13 -6.90 -14.16
CA LEU A 127 -6.87 -6.96 -14.89
C LEU A 127 -6.89 -6.00 -16.08
N ASP A 128 -5.79 -5.25 -16.27
CA ASP A 128 -5.56 -4.21 -17.28
C ASP A 128 -6.37 -2.91 -17.11
N ASP A 129 -7.29 -2.85 -16.13
CA ASP A 129 -7.98 -1.61 -15.83
C ASP A 129 -7.02 -0.56 -15.27
N THR A 130 -7.28 0.70 -15.63
CA THR A 130 -6.52 1.86 -15.17
C THR A 130 -7.44 2.86 -14.49
N TRP A 131 -7.09 3.26 -13.26
CA TRP A 131 -7.75 4.34 -12.54
C TRP A 131 -6.93 5.60 -12.56
N LEU A 132 -7.63 6.74 -12.62
CA LEU A 132 -7.02 8.05 -12.59
C LEU A 132 -7.47 8.79 -11.32
N LEU A 133 -6.54 9.00 -10.41
CA LEU A 133 -6.78 9.75 -9.17
C LEU A 133 -6.22 11.16 -9.32
N ALA A 134 -7.03 12.19 -9.07
CA ALA A 134 -6.56 13.57 -9.11
C ALA A 134 -5.58 13.82 -7.95
N LEU A 135 -4.48 14.50 -8.27
CA LEU A 135 -3.48 14.95 -7.29
C LEU A 135 -3.47 16.47 -7.20
N ASP A 136 -3.31 16.97 -5.98
CA ASP A 136 -3.03 18.38 -5.69
C ASP A 136 -1.72 18.47 -4.90
N PRO A 137 -0.98 19.60 -4.95
CA PRO A 137 0.15 19.83 -4.06
C PRO A 137 -0.27 19.67 -2.58
N SER A 138 0.61 19.07 -1.78
CA SER A 138 0.35 18.97 -0.34
C SER A 138 0.33 20.37 0.29
N MET A 139 -0.49 20.52 1.33
CA MET A 139 -0.61 21.78 2.05
C MET A 139 0.31 21.83 3.25
N LYS A 140 1.05 22.93 3.41
CA LYS A 140 1.82 23.18 4.63
C LYS A 140 0.89 23.19 5.87
N PRO A 141 1.38 22.73 7.04
CA PRO A 141 0.66 22.93 8.29
C PRO A 141 0.47 24.42 8.60
N ARG A 142 -0.62 24.77 9.31
CA ARG A 142 -0.87 26.16 9.74
C ARG A 142 0.23 26.70 10.65
N TRP A 143 0.74 25.85 11.54
CA TRP A 143 1.82 26.12 12.49
C TRP A 143 3.23 26.08 11.85
N TYR A 144 3.32 25.77 10.55
CA TYR A 144 4.56 25.95 9.79
C TYR A 144 4.73 27.45 9.48
N GLU A 145 5.21 28.18 10.49
CA GLU A 145 5.28 29.65 10.59
C GLU A 145 6.54 30.25 9.92
N GLY A 146 6.54 31.58 9.79
CA GLY A 146 7.55 32.38 9.09
C GLY A 146 7.02 32.98 7.78
N ALA A 147 7.50 34.17 7.42
CA ALA A 147 7.05 34.91 6.22
C ALA A 147 7.13 34.06 4.93
N ASP A 148 8.11 33.14 4.88
CA ASP A 148 8.37 32.27 3.72
C ASP A 148 7.94 30.81 3.94
N GLY A 149 7.07 30.52 4.92
CA GLY A 149 6.68 29.15 5.25
C GLY A 149 6.05 28.36 4.09
N HIS A 150 5.35 29.04 3.17
CA HIS A 150 4.82 28.42 1.96
C HIS A 150 5.93 28.11 0.94
N GLN A 151 6.84 29.06 0.69
CA GLN A 151 7.95 28.85 -0.24
C GLN A 151 8.87 27.73 0.26
N ARG A 152 9.23 27.73 1.54
CA ARG A 152 10.07 26.67 2.13
C ARG A 152 9.41 25.28 2.05
N TRP A 153 8.10 25.20 2.26
CA TRP A 153 7.37 23.93 2.09
C TRP A 153 7.44 23.45 0.65
N HIS A 154 7.21 24.37 -0.30
CA HIS A 154 7.29 24.08 -1.71
C HIS A 154 8.71 23.65 -2.11
N ASP A 155 9.74 24.42 -1.77
CA ASP A 155 11.14 24.09 -2.07
C ASP A 155 11.59 22.75 -1.46
N GLN A 156 11.02 22.38 -0.31
CA GLN A 156 11.33 21.13 0.37
C GLN A 156 10.71 19.90 -0.32
N TYR A 157 9.54 20.05 -0.93
CA TYR A 157 8.75 18.93 -1.42
C TYR A 157 8.54 18.91 -2.93
N ASP A 158 8.70 20.03 -3.61
CA ASP A 158 8.59 20.10 -5.06
C ASP A 158 9.66 19.22 -5.71
N GLY A 159 9.28 18.52 -6.77
CA GLY A 159 10.12 17.53 -7.45
C GLY A 159 10.49 16.28 -6.63
N THR A 160 10.08 16.17 -5.35
CA THR A 160 10.37 14.97 -4.55
C THR A 160 9.49 13.79 -4.96
N PRO A 161 9.95 12.53 -4.78
CA PRO A 161 9.13 11.36 -5.11
C PRO A 161 7.90 11.22 -4.22
N LEU A 162 6.76 10.86 -4.83
CA LEU A 162 5.55 10.43 -4.14
C LEU A 162 5.73 9.01 -3.61
N ARG A 163 5.52 8.81 -2.31
CA ARG A 163 5.63 7.49 -1.65
C ARG A 163 4.26 6.98 -1.28
N LEU A 164 3.96 5.72 -1.60
CA LEU A 164 2.66 5.10 -1.34
C LEU A 164 2.82 3.74 -0.67
N TRP A 165 1.81 3.37 0.12
CA TRP A 165 1.44 1.98 0.37
C TRP A 165 0.23 1.63 -0.49
N ALA A 166 0.24 0.44 -1.07
CA ALA A 166 -0.91 -0.16 -1.72
C ALA A 166 -1.32 -1.41 -0.95
N ALA A 167 -2.46 -1.34 -0.26
CA ALA A 167 -3.07 -2.52 0.35
C ALA A 167 -4.06 -3.15 -0.63
N CYS A 168 -3.76 -4.37 -1.08
CA CYS A 168 -4.53 -5.08 -2.09
C CYS A 168 -5.31 -6.22 -1.44
N HIS A 169 -6.58 -6.32 -1.76
CA HIS A 169 -7.48 -7.35 -1.26
C HIS A 169 -8.13 -8.09 -2.42
N ALA A 170 -8.15 -9.42 -2.33
CA ALA A 170 -8.89 -10.29 -3.22
C ALA A 170 -9.50 -11.44 -2.42
N THR A 171 -10.73 -11.80 -2.75
CA THR A 171 -11.54 -12.78 -2.03
C THR A 171 -10.83 -14.13 -2.04
N GLY A 172 -10.70 -14.73 -0.86
CA GLY A 172 -10.00 -16.02 -0.69
C GLY A 172 -8.48 -15.90 -0.54
N HIS A 173 -7.92 -14.68 -0.57
CA HIS A 173 -6.49 -14.45 -0.40
C HIS A 173 -6.18 -13.57 0.82
N GLN A 174 -5.02 -13.80 1.44
CA GLN A 174 -4.49 -12.88 2.45
C GLN A 174 -4.13 -11.55 1.77
N PRO A 175 -4.41 -10.39 2.39
CA PRO A 175 -4.09 -9.10 1.79
C PRO A 175 -2.58 -8.93 1.53
N TRP A 176 -2.26 -8.15 0.49
CA TRP A 176 -0.88 -7.73 0.21
C TRP A 176 -0.70 -6.27 0.57
N THR A 177 0.49 -5.88 1.01
CA THR A 177 0.86 -4.48 1.21
C THR A 177 2.16 -4.19 0.47
N LEU A 178 2.07 -3.33 -0.55
CA LEU A 178 3.16 -3.08 -1.50
C LEU A 178 3.64 -1.62 -1.40
N PRO A 179 4.95 -1.38 -1.23
CA PRO A 179 5.52 -0.03 -1.26
C PRO A 179 5.71 0.46 -2.70
N PHE A 180 5.40 1.73 -2.94
CA PHE A 180 5.73 2.41 -4.20
C PHE A 180 6.46 3.73 -3.94
N THR A 181 7.35 4.08 -4.86
CA THR A 181 8.01 5.39 -4.94
C THR A 181 7.95 5.84 -6.38
N ILE A 182 7.27 6.96 -6.63
CA ILE A 182 6.94 7.44 -7.97
C ILE A 182 7.56 8.82 -8.11
N THR A 183 8.47 8.97 -9.06
CA THR A 183 9.08 10.27 -9.34
C THR A 183 8.13 11.07 -10.22
N PRO A 184 7.79 12.32 -9.87
CA PRO A 184 6.98 13.16 -10.75
C PRO A 184 7.68 13.38 -12.09
N PRO A 185 6.93 13.53 -13.18
CA PRO A 185 7.52 13.86 -14.48
C PRO A 185 8.26 15.19 -14.35
N THR A 186 9.48 15.25 -14.90
CA THR A 186 10.20 16.52 -15.02
C THR A 186 9.37 17.44 -15.91
N PRO A 187 9.09 18.69 -15.50
CA PRO A 187 8.40 19.63 -16.39
C PRO A 187 9.21 19.76 -17.69
N PRO A 188 8.56 19.85 -18.86
CA PRO A 188 9.28 20.04 -20.11
C PRO A 188 10.15 21.29 -20.01
N GLU A 189 11.43 21.19 -20.37
CA GLU A 189 12.30 22.36 -20.48
C GLU A 189 11.59 23.39 -21.36
N ALA A 190 11.40 24.59 -20.81
CA ALA A 190 10.90 25.71 -21.59
C ALA A 190 11.93 25.96 -22.71
N THR A 191 11.64 25.46 -23.91
CA THR A 191 12.39 25.80 -25.10
C THR A 191 12.12 27.28 -25.35
N GLY A 192 13.11 28.12 -25.05
CA GLY A 192 13.08 29.57 -25.24
C GLY A 192 13.09 29.98 -26.69
#